data_AF-A0A813I9T2-F1
#
_entry.id   AF-A0A813I9T2-F1
#
_cell.length_a   1.000
_cell.length_b   1.000
_cell.length_c   1.000
_cell.angle_alpha   90.00
_cell.angle_beta   90.00
_cell.angle_gamma   90.00
#
_symmetry.space_group_name_H-M   'P 1'
#
loop_
_entity.id
_entity.type
_entity.pdbx_description
1 polymer ?
#
loop_
_entity_poly.entity_id
_entity_poly.type
_entity_poly.pdbx_seq_one_letter_code
_entity_poly.pdbx_strand_id
1 'polypeptide(L)'
;MWHACRKALRVDSRGRGLYSPAPCRLESACRLVAPGPVQRQPLQKCDGTQQRLQRQWDRLIGFFRRLKWPLLTHFSAFGKLYELPVCAQKAAVDLPEYNGQSVQQMEYMVGFFDGDGCVTTMNGSTSCRLSVCVAFDSGEIPILFHRAFGGAIYRAASGRGPAKPAISWVVTGRAAKLAAARLRELRSIKKPQLDIACFWPDQAIDQPAQAHALRLCKHRDLSESQLGCSWAYLAGFFDAEGYISVSATSASMRLEIAQKHPAILNVICRFLLDELPNFCNCVRVKGQYHILNITGKDAARIVLTRMLAAGLLLKRREAEIALTLSQASHMTVREQLSQLSGNQSRYKRLDSEGITRARSITRVTVKLWHNSRSGKLRPELKFELGELKQAHALGCLQARVRLLRKDIRALLREDNSDKRFNDAALKLMTEYISMEL
;
A
#
# COMPACT_ATOMS: atom_id res chain seq x y z
N MET A 1 -3.57 -5.66 1.30
CA MET A 1 -2.49 -6.62 1.62
C MET A 1 -1.29 -5.97 2.29
N TRP A 2 -1.05 -4.66 2.16
CA TRP A 2 -0.17 -3.88 3.05
C TRP A 2 -0.62 -4.07 4.53
N HIS A 3 -1.92 -4.26 4.73
CA HIS A 3 -2.50 -4.65 6.02
C HIS A 3 -2.56 -6.15 6.35
N ALA A 4 -2.17 -7.07 5.47
CA ALA A 4 -2.12 -8.49 5.81
C ALA A 4 -0.88 -8.81 6.67
N CYS A 5 0.25 -8.12 6.46
CA CYS A 5 1.43 -8.27 7.33
C CYS A 5 1.20 -7.70 8.75
N ARG A 6 0.37 -6.66 8.92
CA ARG A 6 0.04 -6.14 10.27
C ARG A 6 -0.80 -7.10 11.12
N LYS A 7 -1.55 -8.05 10.52
CA LYS A 7 -2.31 -9.07 11.27
C LYS A 7 -1.50 -10.35 11.54
N ALA A 8 -0.47 -10.66 10.76
CA ALA A 8 0.34 -11.87 10.96
C ALA A 8 1.25 -11.84 12.20
N LEU A 9 1.42 -10.68 12.85
CA LEU A 9 2.17 -10.52 14.10
C LEU A 9 1.28 -10.30 15.34
N ARG A 10 -0.03 -10.59 15.24
CA ARG A 10 -0.94 -10.59 16.39
C ARG A 10 -1.80 -11.84 16.38
N VAL A 11 -1.25 -12.92 16.91
CA VAL A 11 -2.02 -14.01 17.51
C VAL A 11 -1.82 -13.88 19.02
N ASP A 12 -2.83 -13.38 19.71
CA ASP A 12 -3.01 -13.63 21.14
C ASP A 12 -3.53 -15.06 21.27
N SER A 13 -3.00 -15.82 22.23
CA SER A 13 -3.26 -17.24 22.46
C SER A 13 -4.69 -17.58 22.86
N ARG A 14 -5.63 -16.62 22.91
CA ARG A 14 -6.98 -16.82 23.49
C ARG A 14 -8.19 -16.49 22.62
N GLY A 15 -8.02 -16.23 21.32
CA GLY A 15 -9.09 -16.43 20.33
C GLY A 15 -10.51 -15.92 20.66
N ARG A 16 -10.69 -14.72 21.25
CA ARG A 16 -12.02 -14.12 21.44
C ARG A 16 -12.03 -12.64 21.07
N GLY A 17 -12.77 -12.30 20.03
CA GLY A 17 -13.12 -10.92 19.67
C GLY A 17 -14.62 -10.71 19.87
N LEU A 18 -14.98 -9.95 20.90
CA LEU A 18 -16.30 -9.34 21.05
C LEU A 18 -16.15 -7.87 20.68
N TYR A 19 -16.76 -7.42 19.59
CA TYR A 19 -17.07 -6.01 19.37
C TYR A 19 -18.34 -5.88 18.54
N SER A 20 -19.37 -5.31 19.15
CA SER A 20 -20.60 -4.85 18.52
C SER A 20 -20.53 -3.32 18.45
N PRO A 21 -20.69 -2.68 17.28
CA PRO A 21 -20.77 -1.23 17.21
C PRO A 21 -22.22 -0.75 17.39
N ALA A 22 -22.40 0.20 18.31
CA ALA A 22 -23.63 0.98 18.45
C ALA A 22 -23.80 1.97 17.27
N PRO A 23 -25.04 2.29 16.86
CA PRO A 23 -25.30 3.18 15.73
C PRO A 23 -25.20 4.66 16.11
N CYS A 24 -24.39 5.43 15.37
CA CYS A 24 -24.40 6.90 15.43
C CYS A 24 -25.52 7.45 14.54
N ARG A 25 -26.43 8.20 15.16
CA ARG A 25 -27.46 9.03 14.50
C ARG A 25 -26.84 10.38 14.12
N LEU A 26 -26.87 10.72 12.83
CA LEU A 26 -26.92 12.09 12.30
C LEU A 26 -27.10 12.01 10.78
N GLU A 27 -28.35 11.93 10.33
CA GLU A 27 -28.74 12.20 8.94
C GLU A 27 -29.86 13.25 8.97
N SER A 28 -29.62 14.39 8.34
CA SER A 28 -30.64 15.39 8.05
C SER A 28 -30.33 16.03 6.70
N ALA A 29 -31.35 16.00 5.83
CA ALA A 29 -31.49 16.76 4.58
C ALA A 29 -30.69 16.32 3.33
N CYS A 30 -31.07 15.16 2.77
CA CYS A 30 -31.16 14.94 1.33
C CYS A 30 -32.33 13.97 1.05
N ARG A 31 -33.52 14.50 0.74
CA ARG A 31 -34.66 13.68 0.26
C ARG A 31 -34.35 13.17 -1.15
N LEU A 32 -33.63 12.06 -1.23
CA LEU A 32 -33.55 11.25 -2.44
C LEU A 32 -34.82 10.40 -2.53
N VAL A 33 -35.49 10.49 -3.68
CA VAL A 33 -36.61 9.65 -4.06
C VAL A 33 -36.24 8.18 -3.84
N ALA A 34 -37.05 7.47 -3.04
CA ALA A 34 -36.84 6.05 -2.78
C ALA A 34 -36.85 5.28 -4.12
N PRO A 35 -35.79 4.52 -4.46
CA PRO A 35 -35.82 3.69 -5.64
C PRO A 35 -36.92 2.63 -5.46
N GLY A 36 -37.88 2.60 -6.38
CA GLY A 36 -38.92 1.57 -6.43
C GLY A 36 -38.33 0.14 -6.52
N PRO A 37 -39.14 -0.89 -6.30
CA PRO A 37 -38.70 -2.28 -6.25
C PRO A 37 -37.98 -2.65 -7.56
N VAL A 38 -36.67 -2.85 -7.47
CA VAL A 38 -35.85 -3.34 -8.58
C VAL A 38 -36.25 -4.79 -8.83
N GLN A 39 -37.04 -5.04 -9.88
CA GLN A 39 -37.27 -6.38 -10.39
C GLN A 39 -35.91 -7.03 -10.66
N ARG A 40 -35.54 -8.03 -9.85
CA ARG A 40 -34.33 -8.83 -10.08
C ARG A 40 -34.55 -9.63 -11.35
N GLN A 41 -33.93 -9.20 -12.44
CA GLN A 41 -33.91 -9.99 -13.67
C GLN A 41 -33.33 -11.38 -13.37
N PRO A 42 -33.91 -12.46 -13.94
CA PRO A 42 -33.41 -13.81 -13.74
C PRO A 42 -31.92 -13.87 -14.07
N LEU A 43 -31.12 -14.39 -13.14
CA LEU A 43 -29.68 -14.54 -13.29
C LEU A 43 -29.41 -15.38 -14.55
N GLN A 44 -28.91 -14.72 -15.60
CA GLN A 44 -28.47 -15.36 -16.84
C GLN A 44 -27.51 -16.50 -16.47
N LYS A 45 -27.85 -17.74 -16.85
CA LYS A 45 -27.05 -18.94 -16.52
C LYS A 45 -25.60 -18.67 -16.95
N CYS A 46 -24.68 -18.65 -15.99
CA CYS A 46 -23.26 -18.49 -16.28
C CYS A 46 -22.82 -19.62 -17.22
N ASP A 47 -22.23 -19.26 -18.36
CA ASP A 47 -21.60 -20.20 -19.29
C ASP A 47 -20.66 -21.15 -18.51
N GLY A 48 -20.73 -22.44 -18.83
CA GLY A 48 -19.89 -23.48 -18.22
C GLY A 48 -18.41 -23.13 -18.28
N THR A 49 -17.98 -22.41 -19.32
CA THR A 49 -16.61 -21.90 -19.49
C THR A 49 -16.19 -20.96 -18.35
N GLN A 50 -17.03 -19.97 -18.01
CA GLN A 50 -16.71 -19.00 -16.96
C GLN A 50 -16.61 -19.67 -15.58
N GLN A 51 -17.51 -20.62 -15.29
CA GLN A 51 -17.46 -21.38 -14.04
C GLN A 51 -16.20 -22.23 -13.92
N ARG A 52 -15.78 -22.89 -15.01
CA ARG A 52 -14.53 -23.68 -15.05
C ARG A 52 -13.32 -22.81 -14.75
N LEU A 53 -13.18 -21.68 -15.44
CA LEU A 53 -12.09 -20.73 -15.21
C LEU A 53 -12.10 -20.14 -13.79
N GLN A 54 -13.28 -19.95 -13.20
CA GLN A 54 -13.38 -19.42 -11.83
C GLN A 54 -12.85 -20.45 -10.83
N ARG A 55 -13.25 -21.73 -10.95
CA ARG A 55 -12.72 -22.82 -10.12
C ARG A 55 -11.21 -22.95 -10.27
N GLN A 56 -10.71 -22.81 -11.50
CA GLN A 56 -9.28 -22.84 -11.78
C GLN A 56 -8.54 -21.67 -11.10
N TRP A 57 -9.06 -20.45 -11.23
CA TRP A 57 -8.54 -19.28 -10.52
C TRP A 57 -8.50 -19.53 -9.00
N ASP A 58 -9.56 -20.06 -8.42
CA ASP A 58 -9.65 -20.33 -6.98
C ASP A 58 -8.62 -21.38 -6.51
N ARG A 59 -8.40 -22.43 -7.30
CA ARG A 59 -7.35 -23.42 -7.05
C ARG A 59 -5.95 -22.80 -7.14
N LEU A 60 -5.68 -22.04 -8.20
CA LEU A 60 -4.39 -21.40 -8.42
C LEU A 60 -4.07 -20.36 -7.34
N ILE A 61 -5.04 -19.54 -6.93
CA ILE A 61 -4.79 -18.52 -5.89
C ILE A 61 -4.61 -19.18 -4.53
N GLY A 62 -5.32 -20.29 -4.27
CA GLY A 62 -5.11 -21.12 -3.09
C GLY A 62 -3.70 -21.71 -3.06
N PHE A 63 -3.23 -22.25 -4.18
CA PHE A 63 -1.86 -22.76 -4.33
C PHE A 63 -0.82 -21.65 -4.14
N PHE A 64 -0.96 -20.54 -4.88
CA PHE A 64 -0.02 -19.41 -4.82
C PHE A 64 0.14 -18.88 -3.39
N ARG A 65 -0.95 -18.72 -2.64
CA ARG A 65 -0.91 -18.28 -1.23
C ARG A 65 -0.14 -19.21 -0.29
N ARG A 66 0.09 -20.47 -0.66
CA ARG A 66 0.86 -21.43 0.15
C ARG A 66 2.34 -21.44 -0.17
N LEU A 67 2.72 -21.04 -1.39
CA LEU A 67 4.11 -20.99 -1.83
C LEU A 67 4.93 -20.04 -0.95
N LYS A 68 6.08 -20.54 -0.49
CA LYS A 68 7.03 -19.77 0.31
C LYS A 68 7.96 -19.02 -0.63
N TRP A 69 8.43 -17.87 -0.18
CA TRP A 69 9.57 -17.23 -0.82
C TRP A 69 10.86 -17.87 -0.33
N PRO A 70 11.95 -17.80 -1.12
CA PRO A 70 13.27 -18.22 -0.67
C PRO A 70 13.68 -17.52 0.61
N LEU A 71 14.58 -18.17 1.36
CA LEU A 71 15.15 -17.58 2.57
C LEU A 71 15.88 -16.29 2.22
N LEU A 72 15.33 -15.14 2.63
CA LEU A 72 16.01 -13.86 2.43
C LEU A 72 17.25 -13.79 3.33
N THR A 73 18.43 -13.83 2.70
CA THR A 73 19.75 -13.72 3.34
C THR A 73 20.47 -12.41 3.00
N HIS A 74 20.10 -11.78 1.88
CA HIS A 74 20.70 -10.53 1.42
C HIS A 74 19.63 -9.58 0.88
N PHE A 75 19.95 -8.29 0.80
CA PHE A 75 19.15 -7.31 0.06
C PHE A 75 20.04 -6.25 -0.58
N SER A 76 19.55 -5.59 -1.63
CA SER A 76 20.27 -4.48 -2.28
C SER A 76 19.69 -3.14 -1.81
N ALA A 77 20.57 -2.17 -1.58
CA ALA A 77 20.20 -0.80 -1.26
C ALA A 77 21.32 0.16 -1.72
N PHE A 78 20.96 1.28 -2.35
CA PHE A 78 21.94 2.27 -2.83
C PHE A 78 23.06 1.65 -3.72
N GLY A 79 22.69 0.67 -4.54
CA GLY A 79 23.64 -0.05 -5.41
C GLY A 79 24.61 -0.99 -4.69
N LYS A 80 24.43 -1.25 -3.39
CA LYS A 80 25.26 -2.17 -2.59
C LYS A 80 24.44 -3.36 -2.10
N LEU A 81 25.07 -4.52 -2.04
CA LEU A 81 24.50 -5.74 -1.47
C LEU A 81 24.81 -5.81 0.03
N TYR A 82 23.80 -6.10 0.85
CA TYR A 82 23.89 -6.21 2.31
C TYR A 82 23.47 -7.60 2.77
N GLU A 83 24.29 -8.22 3.62
CA GLU A 83 23.99 -9.46 4.32
C GLU A 83 23.07 -9.22 5.54
N LEU A 84 22.12 -10.13 5.77
CA LEU A 84 21.25 -10.10 6.96
C LEU A 84 21.76 -11.06 8.04
N PRO A 85 21.81 -10.63 9.33
CA PRO A 85 21.43 -9.30 9.80
C PRO A 85 22.51 -8.23 9.54
N VAL A 86 22.08 -7.01 9.22
CA VAL A 86 22.99 -5.85 9.22
C VAL A 86 23.04 -5.33 10.64
N CYS A 87 24.07 -5.72 11.38
CA CYS A 87 24.34 -5.18 12.70
C CYS A 87 25.22 -3.93 12.57
N ALA A 88 25.08 -2.97 13.48
CA ALA A 88 26.09 -1.95 13.67
C ALA A 88 27.43 -2.67 13.90
N GLN A 89 28.40 -2.49 12.99
CA GLN A 89 29.74 -3.04 13.21
C GLN A 89 30.25 -2.47 14.54
N LYS A 90 30.88 -3.31 15.37
CA LYS A 90 31.48 -2.92 16.65
C LYS A 90 32.57 -1.83 16.52
N ALA A 91 32.86 -1.35 15.32
CA ALA A 91 33.69 -0.19 15.10
C ALA A 91 33.04 1.02 15.79
N ALA A 92 33.76 1.55 16.78
CA ALA A 92 33.51 2.73 17.59
C ALA A 92 32.51 3.70 16.94
N VAL A 93 31.43 4.12 17.61
CA VAL A 93 31.39 5.29 18.54
C VAL A 93 31.97 6.59 17.98
N ASP A 94 32.69 6.56 16.87
CA ASP A 94 32.87 7.66 15.95
C ASP A 94 31.86 7.47 14.82
N LEU A 95 30.57 7.64 15.12
CA LEU A 95 29.66 8.08 14.07
C LEU A 95 30.30 9.38 13.57
N PRO A 96 30.94 9.40 12.38
CA PRO A 96 31.72 10.55 11.93
C PRO A 96 30.81 11.73 12.08
N GLU A 97 31.16 12.71 12.93
CA GLU A 97 30.31 13.82 13.38
C GLU A 97 29.17 14.04 12.39
N TYR A 98 28.05 13.34 12.58
CA TYR A 98 27.02 13.22 11.55
C TYR A 98 26.09 14.44 11.68
N ASN A 99 26.72 15.61 11.87
CA ASN A 99 26.22 16.97 11.82
C ASN A 99 25.80 17.37 10.39
N GLY A 100 25.96 16.46 9.40
CA GLY A 100 25.69 16.72 7.99
C GLY A 100 24.35 16.19 7.45
N GLN A 101 23.47 15.60 8.27
CA GLN A 101 22.09 15.33 7.77
C GLN A 101 21.40 16.66 7.57
N SER A 102 21.00 16.94 6.33
CA SER A 102 20.17 18.10 6.06
C SER A 102 18.86 17.98 6.84
N VAL A 103 18.33 19.12 7.31
CA VAL A 103 17.00 19.19 7.93
C VAL A 103 15.96 18.48 7.05
N GLN A 104 16.09 18.64 5.74
CA GLN A 104 15.26 17.98 4.72
C GLN A 104 15.27 16.45 4.84
N GLN A 105 16.44 15.82 5.02
CA GLN A 105 16.54 14.36 5.17
C GLN A 105 15.85 13.89 6.45
N MET A 106 16.00 14.64 7.55
CA MET A 106 15.32 14.32 8.81
C MET A 106 13.81 14.49 8.71
N GLU A 107 13.32 15.53 8.04
CA GLU A 107 11.89 15.71 7.74
C GLU A 107 11.34 14.55 6.91
N TYR A 108 12.05 14.12 5.87
CA TYR A 108 11.71 12.94 5.09
C TYR A 108 11.60 11.69 5.97
N MET A 109 12.59 11.43 6.83
CA MET A 109 12.59 10.27 7.71
C MET A 109 11.45 10.31 8.73
N VAL A 110 11.10 11.48 9.25
CA VAL A 110 9.94 11.66 10.14
C VAL A 110 8.64 11.37 9.39
N GLY A 111 8.46 11.90 8.18
CA GLY A 111 7.30 11.62 7.34
C GLY A 111 7.15 10.13 7.06
N PHE A 112 8.25 9.44 6.71
CA PHE A 112 8.24 7.99 6.50
C PHE A 112 7.89 7.24 7.79
N PHE A 113 8.50 7.62 8.91
CA PHE A 113 8.25 7.00 10.21
C PHE A 113 6.80 7.19 10.66
N ASP A 114 6.17 8.32 10.33
CA ASP A 114 4.77 8.59 10.66
C ASP A 114 3.79 7.71 9.87
N GLY A 115 4.13 7.32 8.63
CA GLY A 115 3.40 6.30 7.88
C GLY A 115 3.68 4.88 8.40
N ASP A 116 4.89 4.38 8.13
CA ASP A 116 5.24 2.95 8.29
C ASP A 116 6.08 2.63 9.53
N GLY A 117 6.55 3.65 10.24
CA GLY A 117 7.26 3.49 11.50
C GLY A 117 6.36 3.07 12.66
N CYS A 118 6.97 2.48 13.68
CA CYS A 118 6.26 1.96 14.84
C CYS A 118 7.06 2.16 16.12
N VAL A 119 6.36 2.58 17.18
CA VAL A 119 6.84 2.56 18.56
C VAL A 119 6.07 1.47 19.31
N THR A 120 6.81 0.55 19.92
CA THR A 120 6.26 -0.63 20.62
C THR A 120 7.06 -0.96 21.87
N THR A 121 6.44 -1.72 22.75
CA THR A 121 7.11 -2.44 23.83
C THR A 121 7.49 -3.83 23.35
N MET A 122 8.64 -4.33 23.78
CA MET A 122 8.99 -5.74 23.56
C MET A 122 8.33 -6.63 24.62
N ASN A 123 7.73 -7.74 24.21
CA ASN A 123 7.12 -8.68 25.16
C ASN A 123 8.19 -9.23 26.11
N GLY A 124 7.97 -9.11 27.42
CA GLY A 124 8.89 -9.61 28.44
C GLY A 124 10.23 -8.88 28.53
N SER A 125 10.41 -7.79 27.78
CA SER A 125 11.61 -6.94 27.88
C SER A 125 11.24 -5.59 28.48
N THR A 126 12.20 -5.05 29.22
CA THR A 126 12.12 -3.77 29.90
C THR A 126 12.29 -2.57 28.96
N SER A 127 12.41 -2.79 27.65
CA SER A 127 12.80 -1.75 26.70
C SER A 127 11.69 -1.34 25.73
N CYS A 128 11.74 -0.07 25.30
CA CYS A 128 11.03 0.41 24.13
C CYS A 128 11.76 -0.01 22.84
N ARG A 129 10.99 -0.17 21.77
CA ARG A 129 11.45 -0.54 20.43
C ARG A 129 10.87 0.43 19.41
N LEU A 130 11.76 1.06 18.64
CA LEU A 130 11.39 1.74 17.40
C LEU A 130 11.72 0.80 16.24
N SER A 131 10.86 0.80 15.23
CA SER A 131 11.07 -0.02 14.04
C SER A 131 10.45 0.58 12.80
N VAL A 132 11.08 0.35 11.66
CA VAL A 132 10.52 0.57 10.33
C VAL A 132 10.57 -0.77 9.60
N CYS A 133 9.47 -1.17 8.97
CA CYS A 133 9.36 -2.45 8.27
C CYS A 133 8.90 -2.20 6.84
N VAL A 134 9.65 -2.70 5.87
CA VAL A 134 9.39 -2.51 4.43
C VAL A 134 9.57 -3.83 3.68
N ALA A 135 9.13 -3.89 2.43
CA ALA A 135 9.48 -5.00 1.55
C ALA A 135 11.00 -5.02 1.28
N PHE A 136 11.58 -6.20 1.04
CA PHE A 136 13.03 -6.35 0.93
C PHE A 136 13.66 -5.59 -0.26
N ASP A 137 12.87 -5.29 -1.28
CA ASP A 137 13.25 -4.50 -2.46
C ASP A 137 13.15 -2.98 -2.22
N SER A 138 12.90 -2.56 -0.98
CA SER A 138 12.87 -1.18 -0.52
C SER A 138 13.95 -0.93 0.54
N GLY A 139 15.12 -1.55 0.37
CA GLY A 139 16.19 -1.61 1.37
C GLY A 139 16.86 -0.29 1.71
N GLU A 140 16.71 0.71 0.85
CA GLU A 140 17.21 2.07 1.05
C GLU A 140 16.68 2.66 2.35
N ILE A 141 15.41 2.45 2.69
CA ILE A 141 14.79 3.03 3.87
C ILE A 141 15.40 2.49 5.16
N PRO A 142 15.43 1.17 5.43
CA PRO A 142 16.14 0.61 6.59
C PRO A 142 17.58 1.09 6.70
N ILE A 143 18.30 1.23 5.58
CA ILE A 143 19.67 1.73 5.58
C ILE A 143 19.74 3.22 5.97
N LEU A 144 18.80 4.05 5.53
CA LEU A 144 18.71 5.45 5.98
C LEU A 144 18.53 5.55 7.50
N PHE A 145 17.57 4.81 8.04
CA PHE A 145 17.34 4.77 9.49
C PHE A 145 18.54 4.18 10.25
N HIS A 146 19.16 3.13 9.71
CA HIS A 146 20.35 2.53 10.30
C HIS A 146 21.52 3.51 10.37
N ARG A 147 21.77 4.28 9.31
CA ARG A 147 22.82 5.31 9.29
C ARG A 147 22.52 6.47 10.24
N ALA A 148 21.26 6.90 10.33
CA ALA A 148 20.88 8.05 11.15
C ALA A 148 20.84 7.75 12.67
N PHE A 149 20.44 6.52 13.01
CA PHE A 149 20.06 6.17 14.39
C PHE A 149 20.73 4.89 14.91
N GLY A 150 21.60 4.25 14.12
CA GLY A 150 22.21 2.96 14.45
C GLY A 150 21.20 1.81 14.44
N GLY A 151 21.32 0.90 15.40
CA GLY A 151 20.48 -0.30 15.47
C GLY A 151 20.88 -1.37 14.48
N ALA A 152 19.92 -2.23 14.13
CA ALA A 152 20.16 -3.35 13.24
C ALA A 152 18.99 -3.61 12.29
N ILE A 153 19.30 -4.23 11.15
CA ILE A 153 18.33 -4.60 10.12
C ILE A 153 18.24 -6.12 10.08
N TYR A 154 17.03 -6.64 10.26
CA TYR A 154 16.75 -8.06 10.26
C TYR A 154 15.69 -8.40 9.23
N ARG A 155 15.59 -9.69 8.88
CA ARG A 155 14.40 -10.21 8.21
C ARG A 155 13.20 -10.15 9.17
N ALA A 156 12.15 -9.44 8.76
CA ALA A 156 10.92 -9.27 9.53
C ALA A 156 9.85 -10.31 9.16
N ALA A 157 9.76 -10.68 7.88
CA ALA A 157 8.85 -11.71 7.39
C ALA A 157 9.47 -12.45 6.20
N SER A 158 9.27 -13.77 6.14
CA SER A 158 9.80 -14.59 5.05
C SER A 158 9.03 -14.45 3.74
N GLY A 159 7.84 -13.86 3.74
CA GLY A 159 6.99 -13.76 2.54
C GLY A 159 6.24 -15.07 2.22
N ARG A 160 5.09 -14.94 1.55
CA ARG A 160 4.28 -16.07 1.06
C ARG A 160 3.38 -15.64 -0.09
N GLY A 161 3.37 -16.41 -1.17
CA GLY A 161 2.58 -16.11 -2.38
C GLY A 161 2.77 -14.66 -2.85
N PRO A 162 1.71 -13.83 -2.91
CA PRO A 162 1.86 -12.45 -3.37
C PRO A 162 2.53 -11.51 -2.37
N ALA A 163 2.70 -11.92 -1.11
CA ALA A 163 3.35 -11.12 -0.07
C ALA A 163 4.86 -11.36 -0.11
N LYS A 164 5.62 -10.35 -0.53
CA LYS A 164 7.08 -10.38 -0.58
C LYS A 164 7.68 -10.53 0.83
N PRO A 165 8.92 -11.05 0.96
CA PRO A 165 9.71 -10.93 2.16
C PRO A 165 9.82 -9.48 2.61
N ALA A 166 9.93 -9.27 3.92
CA ALA A 166 10.08 -7.96 4.52
C ALA A 166 11.33 -7.93 5.39
N ILE A 167 11.97 -6.77 5.43
CA ILE A 167 13.07 -6.45 6.32
C ILE A 167 12.65 -5.32 7.25
N SER A 168 13.27 -5.26 8.43
CA SER A 168 12.97 -4.22 9.40
C SER A 168 14.24 -3.70 10.03
N TRP A 169 14.38 -2.37 9.98
CA TRP A 169 15.27 -1.65 10.87
C TRP A 169 14.66 -1.61 12.27
N VAL A 170 15.48 -1.86 13.29
CA VAL A 170 15.08 -1.91 14.69
C VAL A 170 16.15 -1.27 15.58
N VAL A 171 15.71 -0.42 16.51
CA VAL A 171 16.51 0.05 17.65
C VAL A 171 15.76 -0.21 18.96
N THR A 172 16.52 -0.51 20.01
CA THR A 172 16.01 -0.78 21.37
C THR A 172 16.89 -0.09 22.42
N GLY A 173 16.43 -0.08 23.67
CA GLY A 173 17.20 0.44 24.81
C GLY A 173 17.63 1.90 24.65
N ARG A 174 18.87 2.23 25.04
CA ARG A 174 19.41 3.60 24.95
C ARG A 174 19.39 4.15 23.53
N ALA A 175 19.70 3.34 22.52
CA ALA A 175 19.66 3.77 21.12
C ALA A 175 18.23 4.15 20.68
N ALA A 176 17.21 3.42 21.13
CA ALA A 176 15.81 3.78 20.89
C ALA A 176 15.43 5.12 21.54
N LYS A 177 15.88 5.39 22.78
CA LYS A 177 15.63 6.68 23.44
C LYS A 177 16.26 7.84 22.64
N LEU A 178 17.51 7.69 22.20
CA LEU A 178 18.22 8.70 21.40
C LEU A 178 17.57 8.92 20.02
N ALA A 179 17.19 7.84 19.33
CA ALA A 179 16.47 7.93 18.07
C ALA A 179 15.12 8.63 18.24
N ALA A 180 14.40 8.30 19.32
CA ALA A 180 13.12 8.94 19.64
C ALA A 180 13.31 10.43 19.95
N ALA A 181 14.34 10.80 20.70
CA ALA A 181 14.71 12.18 21.01
C ALA A 181 14.95 13.01 19.75
N ARG A 182 15.68 12.46 18.77
CA ARG A 182 15.91 13.14 17.48
C ARG A 182 14.65 13.25 16.63
N LEU A 183 13.90 12.15 16.48
CA LEU A 183 12.68 12.15 15.66
C LEU A 183 11.61 13.10 16.19
N ARG A 184 11.51 13.27 17.52
CA ARG A 184 10.51 14.17 18.15
C ARG A 184 10.89 15.65 18.07
N GLU A 185 12.11 16.02 17.72
CA GLU A 185 12.50 17.44 17.57
C GLU A 185 11.70 18.10 16.44
N LEU A 186 11.38 17.33 15.40
CA LEU A 186 10.52 17.75 14.31
C LEU A 186 9.04 17.54 14.63
N ARG A 187 8.17 18.21 13.86
CA ARG A 187 6.71 18.06 13.97
C ARG A 187 6.31 16.69 13.41
N SER A 188 6.11 15.73 14.31
CA SER A 188 5.72 14.35 13.99
C SER A 188 4.32 14.02 14.50
N ILE A 189 3.55 13.26 13.72
CA ILE A 189 2.27 12.68 14.13
C ILE A 189 2.46 11.71 15.30
N LYS A 190 3.56 10.97 15.31
CA LYS A 190 3.91 10.03 16.38
C LYS A 190 4.66 10.68 17.54
N LYS A 191 4.70 12.03 17.62
CA LYS A 191 5.39 12.75 18.69
C LYS A 191 5.00 12.26 20.10
N PRO A 192 3.72 12.05 20.46
CA PRO A 192 3.38 11.52 21.80
C PRO A 192 4.00 10.14 22.09
N GLN A 193 4.05 9.26 21.09
CA GLN A 193 4.68 7.94 21.20
C GLN A 193 6.20 8.06 21.32
N LEU A 194 6.81 8.99 20.58
CA LEU A 194 8.23 9.27 20.63
C LEU A 194 8.63 9.93 21.96
N ASP A 195 7.78 10.78 22.54
CA ASP A 195 8.00 11.36 23.86
C ASP A 195 8.07 10.29 24.95
N ILE A 196 7.12 9.34 24.93
CA ILE A 196 7.14 8.18 25.84
C ILE A 196 8.40 7.33 25.63
N ALA A 197 8.81 7.10 24.37
CA ALA A 197 10.00 6.31 24.08
C ALA A 197 11.30 7.02 24.48
N CYS A 198 11.37 8.35 24.33
CA CYS A 198 12.51 9.18 24.71
C CYS A 198 12.76 9.11 26.23
N PHE A 199 11.68 9.17 27.01
CA PHE A 199 11.73 9.11 28.48
C PHE A 199 11.42 7.72 29.02
N TRP A 200 11.69 6.67 28.23
CA TRP A 200 11.40 5.31 28.68
C TRP A 200 12.18 4.98 29.96
N PRO A 201 11.55 4.47 31.03
CA PRO A 201 12.21 4.27 32.31
C PRO A 201 13.19 3.10 32.26
N ASP A 202 14.34 3.26 32.92
CA ASP A 202 15.33 2.18 33.07
C ASP A 202 14.88 1.14 34.11
N GLN A 203 14.07 1.55 35.09
CA GLN A 203 13.55 0.67 36.14
C GLN A 203 12.31 -0.11 35.67
N ALA A 204 12.26 -1.40 36.00
CA ALA A 204 11.18 -2.30 35.60
C ALA A 204 9.79 -1.92 36.18
N ILE A 205 9.76 -1.26 37.34
CA ILE A 205 8.53 -0.93 38.08
C ILE A 205 7.65 0.09 37.34
N ASP A 206 8.25 1.04 36.62
CA ASP A 206 7.53 2.13 35.94
C ASP A 206 7.08 1.78 34.52
N GLN A 207 7.61 0.68 33.97
CA GLN A 207 7.40 0.30 32.57
C GLN A 207 5.95 -0.12 32.23
N PRO A 208 5.18 -0.79 33.10
CA PRO A 208 3.78 -1.11 32.81
C PRO A 208 2.93 0.14 32.56
N ALA A 209 3.16 1.22 33.33
CA ALA A 209 2.46 2.49 33.17
C ALA A 209 2.78 3.14 31.82
N GLN A 210 4.06 3.16 31.42
CA GLN A 210 4.50 3.71 30.13
C GLN A 210 4.04 2.85 28.94
N ALA A 211 4.04 1.53 29.08
CA ALA A 211 3.48 0.61 28.09
C ALA A 211 1.99 0.86 27.87
N HIS A 212 1.24 1.10 28.96
CA HIS A 212 -0.17 1.48 28.90
C HIS A 212 -0.36 2.84 28.22
N ALA A 213 0.40 3.86 28.63
CA ALA A 213 0.37 5.18 28.00
C ALA A 213 0.64 5.11 26.48
N LEU A 214 1.64 4.32 26.07
CA LEU A 214 1.97 4.11 24.66
C LEU A 214 0.82 3.45 23.87
N ARG A 215 0.05 2.55 24.50
CA ARG A 215 -1.15 1.96 23.89
C ARG A 215 -2.25 3.00 23.73
N LEU A 216 -2.50 3.82 24.76
CA LEU A 216 -3.50 4.89 24.71
C LEU A 216 -3.20 5.91 23.60
N CYS A 217 -1.93 6.26 23.39
CA CYS A 217 -1.51 7.15 22.30
C CYS A 217 -1.90 6.67 20.90
N LYS A 218 -2.17 5.37 20.69
CA LYS A 218 -2.60 4.84 19.38
C LYS A 218 -4.08 5.07 19.10
N HIS A 219 -4.85 5.49 20.11
CA HIS A 219 -6.29 5.70 20.03
C HIS A 219 -6.69 7.16 20.24
N ARG A 220 -5.74 8.03 20.57
CA ARG A 220 -5.99 9.45 20.81
C ARG A 220 -6.26 10.16 19.49
N ASP A 221 -7.27 11.03 19.49
CA ASP A 221 -7.49 11.96 18.39
C ASP A 221 -6.32 12.95 18.29
N LEU A 222 -5.81 13.10 17.08
CA LEU A 222 -4.70 13.98 16.78
C LEU A 222 -5.24 15.40 16.61
N SER A 223 -4.66 16.36 17.35
CA SER A 223 -4.92 17.77 17.14
C SER A 223 -4.14 18.27 15.93
N GLU A 224 -4.82 18.91 14.98
CA GLU A 224 -4.21 19.44 13.76
C GLU A 224 -3.10 20.47 14.05
N SER A 225 -3.23 21.23 15.15
CA SER A 225 -2.27 22.29 15.56
C SER A 225 -0.86 21.78 15.85
N GLN A 226 -0.71 20.48 16.14
CA GLN A 226 0.56 19.88 16.53
C GLN A 226 1.38 19.39 15.32
N LEU A 227 0.78 19.43 14.13
CA LEU A 227 1.36 18.85 12.93
C LEU A 227 1.95 19.94 12.03
N GLY A 228 3.11 19.65 11.47
CA GLY A 228 3.71 20.42 10.39
C GLY A 228 3.79 19.56 9.15
N CYS A 229 3.82 20.20 7.99
CA CYS A 229 4.06 19.52 6.74
C CYS A 229 5.04 20.37 5.93
N SER A 230 6.05 19.71 5.38
CA SER A 230 6.98 20.25 4.39
C SER A 230 6.97 19.33 3.18
N TRP A 231 7.57 19.75 2.07
CA TRP A 231 7.70 18.88 0.90
C TRP A 231 8.53 17.61 1.19
N ALA A 232 9.54 17.70 2.05
CA ALA A 232 10.37 16.56 2.41
C ALA A 232 9.63 15.57 3.32
N TYR A 233 8.94 16.10 4.33
CA TYR A 233 8.03 15.32 5.16
C TYR A 233 6.97 14.62 4.30
N LEU A 234 6.33 15.35 3.38
CA LEU A 234 5.31 14.78 2.49
C LEU A 234 5.90 13.71 1.58
N ALA A 235 7.11 13.87 1.05
CA ALA A 235 7.78 12.85 0.24
C ALA A 235 8.01 11.56 1.04
N GLY A 236 8.51 11.65 2.27
CA GLY A 236 8.69 10.49 3.16
C GLY A 236 7.37 9.82 3.51
N PHE A 237 6.36 10.61 3.86
CA PHE A 237 5.01 10.10 4.16
C PHE A 237 4.37 9.46 2.92
N PHE A 238 4.58 10.02 1.73
CA PHE A 238 4.06 9.47 0.48
C PHE A 238 4.78 8.17 0.07
N ASP A 239 6.07 8.03 0.35
CA ASP A 239 6.78 6.76 0.19
C ASP A 239 6.22 5.68 1.12
N ALA A 240 5.74 6.05 2.31
CA ALA A 240 5.13 5.13 3.27
C ALA A 240 3.64 4.85 3.06
N GLU A 241 2.82 5.78 2.56
CA GLU A 241 1.34 5.63 2.50
C GLU A 241 0.72 6.04 1.15
N GLY A 242 1.52 6.68 0.29
CA GLY A 242 1.09 7.21 -0.99
C GLY A 242 0.96 6.15 -2.09
N TYR A 243 0.21 6.51 -3.13
CA TYR A 243 0.00 5.68 -4.31
C TYR A 243 -0.14 6.55 -5.57
N ILE A 244 0.58 6.16 -6.63
CA ILE A 244 0.51 6.80 -7.95
C ILE A 244 -0.33 5.91 -8.86
N SER A 245 -1.35 6.48 -9.48
CA SER A 245 -2.22 5.76 -10.40
C SER A 245 -2.45 6.53 -11.68
N VAL A 246 -2.59 5.78 -12.79
CA VAL A 246 -2.98 6.31 -14.10
C VAL A 246 -4.30 5.68 -14.48
N SER A 247 -5.24 6.50 -14.95
CA SER A 247 -6.56 6.06 -15.37
C SER A 247 -6.47 4.98 -16.45
N ALA A 248 -7.45 4.08 -16.49
CA ALA A 248 -7.50 3.05 -17.53
C ALA A 248 -8.02 3.61 -18.86
N THR A 249 -8.84 4.65 -18.80
CA THR A 249 -9.60 5.14 -19.96
C THR A 249 -9.06 6.43 -20.54
N SER A 250 -8.28 7.20 -19.78
CA SER A 250 -7.75 8.51 -20.17
C SER A 250 -6.31 8.70 -19.69
N ALA A 251 -5.56 9.59 -20.36
CA ALA A 251 -4.21 10.00 -19.97
C ALA A 251 -4.23 10.96 -18.75
N SER A 252 -4.88 10.52 -17.67
CA SER A 252 -4.94 11.23 -16.39
C SER A 252 -4.22 10.43 -15.32
N MET A 253 -3.51 11.12 -14.44
CA MET A 253 -2.89 10.55 -13.25
C MET A 253 -3.59 11.05 -12.00
N ARG A 254 -3.48 10.28 -10.93
CA ARG A 254 -3.99 10.61 -9.60
C ARG A 254 -2.99 10.14 -8.56
N LEU A 255 -2.74 11.00 -7.58
CA LEU A 255 -2.03 10.64 -6.35
C LEU A 255 -3.07 10.38 -5.27
N GLU A 256 -2.92 9.27 -4.54
CA GLU A 256 -3.79 8.93 -3.41
C GLU A 256 -2.93 8.75 -2.17
N ILE A 257 -3.38 9.28 -1.03
CA ILE A 257 -2.83 8.98 0.30
C ILE A 257 -3.98 8.45 1.14
N ALA A 258 -3.83 7.23 1.67
CA ALA A 258 -4.84 6.61 2.51
C ALA A 258 -4.41 6.68 3.98
N GLN A 259 -5.32 7.04 4.89
CA GLN A 259 -5.01 7.12 6.31
C GLN A 259 -6.24 6.86 7.18
N LYS A 260 -6.05 6.25 8.35
CA LYS A 260 -7.11 6.00 9.32
C LYS A 260 -7.56 7.27 10.05
N HIS A 261 -6.62 8.17 10.32
CA HIS A 261 -6.90 9.41 11.03
C HIS A 261 -7.06 10.58 10.04
N PRO A 262 -8.26 11.15 9.89
CA PRO A 262 -8.52 12.19 8.89
C PRO A 262 -7.72 13.48 9.14
N ALA A 263 -7.44 13.82 10.41
CA ALA A 263 -6.66 14.99 10.79
C ALA A 263 -5.29 15.07 10.07
N ILE A 264 -4.66 13.92 9.83
CA ILE A 264 -3.39 13.83 9.10
C ILE A 264 -3.58 14.29 7.64
N LEU A 265 -4.65 13.82 7.00
CA LEU A 265 -4.95 14.19 5.62
C LEU A 265 -5.37 15.65 5.51
N ASN A 266 -6.07 16.19 6.53
CA ASN A 266 -6.44 17.61 6.57
C ASN A 266 -5.20 18.51 6.64
N VAL A 267 -4.19 18.13 7.42
CA VAL A 267 -2.94 18.90 7.50
C VAL A 267 -2.17 18.86 6.19
N ILE A 268 -2.06 17.68 5.55
CA ILE A 268 -1.46 17.58 4.22
C ILE A 268 -2.27 18.37 3.18
N CYS A 269 -3.60 18.31 3.25
CA CYS A 269 -4.51 19.03 2.38
C CYS A 269 -4.32 20.55 2.51
N ARG A 270 -4.27 21.07 3.75
CA ARG A 270 -4.02 22.49 4.03
C ARG A 270 -2.66 22.93 3.51
N PHE A 271 -1.60 22.19 3.81
CA PHE A 271 -0.27 22.46 3.28
C PHE A 271 -0.25 22.52 1.75
N LEU A 272 -0.92 21.58 1.07
CA LEU A 272 -1.04 21.62 -0.38
C LEU A 272 -1.82 22.84 -0.86
N LEU A 273 -2.91 23.25 -0.19
CA LEU A 273 -3.66 24.45 -0.57
C LEU A 273 -2.83 25.72 -0.38
N ASP A 274 -2.02 25.80 0.67
CA ASP A 274 -1.16 26.95 0.95
C ASP A 274 -0.05 27.08 -0.11
N GLU A 275 0.61 25.97 -0.45
CA GLU A 275 1.66 25.92 -1.48
C GLU A 275 1.10 26.06 -2.90
N LEU A 276 -0.14 25.62 -3.10
CA LEU A 276 -0.78 25.42 -4.39
C LEU A 276 -2.28 25.83 -4.29
N PRO A 277 -2.61 27.15 -4.31
CA PRO A 277 -3.97 27.65 -4.02
C PRO A 277 -5.06 27.25 -5.01
N ASN A 278 -4.70 27.04 -6.28
CA ASN A 278 -5.67 26.75 -7.35
C ASN A 278 -5.99 25.24 -7.50
N PHE A 279 -5.67 24.42 -6.49
CA PHE A 279 -5.64 22.98 -6.65
C PHE A 279 -6.85 22.33 -5.98
N CYS A 280 -7.59 21.55 -6.76
CA CYS A 280 -8.70 20.76 -6.26
C CYS A 280 -8.18 19.46 -5.66
N ASN A 281 -8.22 19.38 -4.34
CA ASN A 281 -8.00 18.15 -3.59
C ASN A 281 -9.32 17.73 -2.90
N CYS A 282 -9.50 16.44 -2.70
CA CYS A 282 -10.67 15.95 -1.97
C CYS A 282 -10.29 14.84 -0.99
N VAL A 283 -10.72 15.01 0.25
CA VAL A 283 -10.69 13.96 1.27
C VAL A 283 -12.04 13.26 1.24
N ARG A 284 -12.05 11.95 1.01
CA ARG A 284 -13.27 11.13 1.04
C ARG A 284 -13.12 9.96 2.00
N VAL A 285 -14.23 9.50 2.54
CA VAL A 285 -14.28 8.30 3.38
C VAL A 285 -14.42 7.05 2.50
N LYS A 286 -13.67 6.00 2.82
CA LYS A 286 -13.75 4.68 2.16
C LYS A 286 -13.59 3.57 3.20
N GLY A 287 -14.71 3.09 3.74
CA GLY A 287 -14.72 2.13 4.84
C GLY A 287 -14.14 2.75 6.11
N GLN A 288 -13.12 2.13 6.71
CA GLN A 288 -12.43 2.62 7.91
C GLN A 288 -11.27 3.59 7.62
N TYR A 289 -11.12 4.03 6.37
CA TYR A 289 -10.02 4.89 5.95
C TYR A 289 -10.56 6.16 5.31
N HIS A 290 -9.76 7.20 5.40
CA HIS A 290 -9.91 8.43 4.64
C HIS A 290 -8.88 8.42 3.52
N ILE A 291 -9.22 9.02 2.39
CA ILE A 291 -8.35 9.07 1.22
C ILE A 291 -8.30 10.51 0.71
N LEU A 292 -7.11 11.10 0.73
CA LEU A 292 -6.79 12.34 0.04
C LEU A 292 -6.48 11.99 -1.42
N ASN A 293 -7.25 12.52 -2.35
CA ASN A 293 -7.00 12.37 -3.78
C ASN A 293 -6.52 13.70 -4.34
N ILE A 294 -5.37 13.67 -5.00
CA ILE A 294 -4.87 14.78 -5.80
C ILE A 294 -5.16 14.41 -7.25
N THR A 295 -6.14 15.12 -7.82
CA THR A 295 -6.63 14.89 -9.18
C THR A 295 -6.32 16.09 -10.06
N GLY A 296 -6.24 15.86 -11.37
CA GLY A 296 -5.83 16.87 -12.33
C GLY A 296 -4.41 16.61 -12.80
N LYS A 297 -4.20 16.72 -14.12
CA LYS A 297 -2.91 16.38 -14.74
C LYS A 297 -1.81 17.28 -14.21
N ASP A 298 -2.03 18.59 -14.16
CA ASP A 298 -1.00 19.55 -13.76
C ASP A 298 -0.76 19.54 -12.24
N ALA A 299 -1.84 19.38 -11.46
CA ALA A 299 -1.82 19.11 -10.03
C ALA A 299 -0.88 17.99 -9.62
N ALA A 300 -1.17 16.79 -10.11
CA ALA A 300 -0.38 15.63 -9.77
C ALA A 300 1.08 15.76 -10.25
N ARG A 301 1.31 16.39 -11.42
CA ARG A 301 2.66 16.64 -11.94
C ARG A 301 3.45 17.56 -11.02
N ILE A 302 2.91 18.73 -10.66
CA ILE A 302 3.60 19.70 -9.81
C ILE A 302 3.93 19.08 -8.45
N VAL A 303 2.96 18.39 -7.82
CA VAL A 303 3.18 17.72 -6.54
C VAL A 303 4.25 16.63 -6.64
N LEU A 304 4.23 15.80 -7.69
CA LEU A 304 5.28 14.79 -7.91
C LEU A 304 6.65 15.42 -8.13
N THR A 305 6.75 16.48 -8.94
CA THR A 305 8.00 17.19 -9.18
C THR A 305 8.56 17.80 -7.89
N ARG A 306 7.71 18.42 -7.06
CA ARG A 306 8.10 18.97 -5.77
C ARG A 306 8.57 17.88 -4.81
N MET A 307 7.86 16.75 -4.71
CA MET A 307 8.29 15.63 -3.87
C MET A 307 9.60 15.00 -4.37
N LEU A 308 9.81 14.87 -5.67
CA LEU A 308 11.07 14.40 -6.25
C LEU A 308 12.24 15.32 -5.88
N ALA A 309 12.06 16.63 -6.05
CA ALA A 309 13.04 17.63 -5.61
C ALA A 309 13.26 17.60 -4.09
N ALA A 310 12.25 17.17 -3.33
CA ALA A 310 12.31 17.05 -1.88
C ALA A 310 12.81 15.69 -1.35
N GLY A 311 13.28 14.81 -2.22
CA GLY A 311 13.91 13.55 -1.83
C GLY A 311 13.01 12.31 -1.86
N LEU A 312 11.89 12.32 -2.60
CA LEU A 312 11.11 11.11 -2.87
C LEU A 312 12.04 9.98 -3.35
N LEU A 313 11.97 8.83 -2.68
CA LEU A 313 12.97 7.77 -2.78
C LEU A 313 12.35 6.47 -3.27
N LEU A 314 11.45 5.85 -2.49
CA LEU A 314 10.88 4.54 -2.84
C LEU A 314 10.06 4.61 -4.12
N LYS A 315 9.25 5.66 -4.25
CA LYS A 315 8.37 5.87 -5.39
C LYS A 315 8.97 6.80 -6.44
N ARG A 316 10.28 7.05 -6.40
CA ARG A 316 10.98 7.92 -7.35
C ARG A 316 10.75 7.48 -8.78
N ARG A 317 11.02 6.20 -9.07
CA ARG A 317 10.91 5.65 -10.42
C ARG A 317 9.47 5.70 -10.93
N GLU A 318 8.49 5.39 -10.08
CA GLU A 318 7.07 5.54 -10.40
C GLU A 318 6.71 7.00 -10.71
N ALA A 319 7.22 7.95 -9.92
CA ALA A 319 6.97 9.37 -10.14
C ALA A 319 7.57 9.84 -11.48
N GLU A 320 8.82 9.48 -11.78
CA GLU A 320 9.49 9.80 -13.05
C GLU A 320 8.72 9.25 -14.25
N ILE A 321 8.32 7.98 -14.20
CA ILE A 321 7.50 7.35 -15.25
C ILE A 321 6.15 8.06 -15.39
N ALA A 322 5.48 8.36 -14.27
CA ALA A 322 4.21 9.08 -14.29
C ALA A 322 4.35 10.48 -14.91
N LEU A 323 5.46 11.18 -14.67
CA LEU A 323 5.75 12.49 -15.26
C LEU A 323 5.97 12.44 -16.78
N THR A 324 6.15 11.27 -17.40
CA THR A 324 6.16 11.13 -18.87
C THR A 324 4.76 10.96 -19.47
N LEU A 325 3.69 10.97 -18.65
CA LEU A 325 2.32 10.73 -19.11
C LEU A 325 1.84 11.81 -20.09
N SER A 326 1.54 11.34 -21.30
CA SER A 326 0.90 12.07 -22.38
C SER A 326 -0.23 11.22 -22.97
N GLN A 327 -0.98 11.78 -23.92
CA GLN A 327 -2.00 11.02 -24.63
C GLN A 327 -1.38 9.86 -25.44
N ALA A 328 -0.21 10.07 -26.05
CA ALA A 328 0.49 9.06 -26.83
C ALA A 328 1.16 7.99 -25.95
N SER A 329 1.70 8.37 -24.79
CA SER A 329 2.42 7.45 -23.88
C SER A 329 1.53 6.77 -22.84
N HIS A 330 0.23 7.06 -22.81
CA HIS A 330 -0.72 6.62 -21.76
C HIS A 330 -0.64 5.13 -21.44
N MET A 331 -0.72 4.28 -22.46
CA MET A 331 -0.74 2.83 -22.28
C MET A 331 0.62 2.31 -21.79
N THR A 332 1.71 2.81 -22.35
CA THR A 332 3.08 2.43 -21.96
C THR A 332 3.37 2.83 -20.51
N VAL A 333 3.06 4.06 -20.13
CA VAL A 333 3.24 4.56 -18.74
C VAL A 333 2.42 3.71 -17.76
N ARG A 334 1.17 3.41 -18.10
CA ARG A 334 0.30 2.58 -17.26
C ARG A 334 0.86 1.17 -17.06
N GLU A 335 1.43 0.58 -18.10
CA GLU A 335 2.05 -0.74 -18.06
C GLU A 335 3.34 -0.71 -17.23
N GLN A 336 4.23 0.26 -17.45
CA GLN A 336 5.46 0.43 -16.69
C GLN A 336 5.20 0.62 -15.19
N LEU A 337 4.25 1.50 -14.83
CA LEU A 337 3.84 1.68 -13.43
C LEU A 337 3.26 0.39 -12.82
N SER A 338 2.67 -0.49 -13.65
CA SER A 338 2.11 -1.75 -13.18
C SER A 338 3.17 -2.70 -12.64
N GLN A 339 4.36 -2.67 -13.24
CA GLN A 339 5.47 -3.54 -12.88
C GLN A 339 6.14 -3.11 -11.57
N LEU A 340 6.01 -1.83 -11.20
CA LEU A 340 6.56 -1.27 -9.97
C LEU A 340 5.57 -1.31 -8.80
N SER A 341 4.27 -1.14 -9.10
CA SER A 341 3.23 -1.14 -8.06
C SER A 341 3.05 -2.50 -7.37
N GLY A 342 2.75 -2.50 -6.07
CA GLY A 342 2.55 -3.72 -5.30
C GLY A 342 1.43 -4.65 -5.83
N ASN A 343 1.54 -5.95 -5.52
CA ASN A 343 0.70 -7.02 -6.08
C ASN A 343 -0.82 -6.96 -5.78
N GLN A 344 -1.29 -6.02 -4.96
CA GLN A 344 -2.68 -6.02 -4.46
C GLN A 344 -3.71 -5.75 -5.55
N SER A 345 -3.38 -4.88 -6.50
CA SER A 345 -4.22 -4.49 -7.63
C SER A 345 -3.80 -5.18 -8.92
N ARG A 346 -2.67 -5.89 -8.94
CA ARG A 346 -2.09 -6.58 -10.11
C ARG A 346 -3.12 -7.45 -10.82
N TYR A 347 -3.81 -8.33 -10.10
CA TYR A 347 -4.85 -9.21 -10.68
C TYR A 347 -6.21 -8.54 -10.92
N LYS A 348 -6.39 -7.28 -10.47
CA LYS A 348 -7.61 -6.51 -10.78
C LYS A 348 -7.42 -5.59 -11.98
N ARG A 349 -6.19 -5.44 -12.46
CA ARG A 349 -5.84 -4.56 -13.57
C ARG A 349 -6.39 -5.12 -14.88
N LEU A 350 -6.94 -4.23 -15.70
CA LEU A 350 -7.32 -4.52 -17.07
C LEU A 350 -6.08 -4.44 -17.96
N ASP A 351 -5.91 -5.44 -18.81
CA ASP A 351 -4.99 -5.43 -19.95
C ASP A 351 -5.53 -4.51 -21.08
N SER A 352 -4.79 -4.39 -22.18
CA SER A 352 -5.15 -3.56 -23.33
C SER A 352 -6.54 -3.93 -23.87
N GLU A 353 -6.81 -5.22 -24.07
CA GLU A 353 -8.12 -5.68 -24.53
C GLU A 353 -9.23 -5.44 -23.50
N GLY A 354 -8.95 -5.67 -22.21
CA GLY A 354 -9.87 -5.42 -21.11
C GLY A 354 -10.28 -3.96 -21.05
N ILE A 355 -9.37 -3.03 -21.33
CA ILE A 355 -9.64 -1.60 -21.45
C ILE A 355 -10.53 -1.31 -22.67
N THR A 356 -10.26 -1.92 -23.82
CA THR A 356 -11.11 -1.78 -25.01
C THR A 356 -12.54 -2.24 -24.72
N ARG A 357 -12.70 -3.42 -24.09
CA ARG A 357 -14.01 -3.94 -23.65
C ARG A 357 -14.68 -2.99 -22.66
N ALA A 358 -13.96 -2.49 -21.66
CA ALA A 358 -14.49 -1.55 -20.68
C ALA A 358 -14.96 -0.23 -21.35
N ARG A 359 -14.22 0.30 -22.33
CA ARG A 359 -14.63 1.48 -23.10
C ARG A 359 -15.91 1.22 -23.88
N SER A 360 -16.06 0.06 -24.51
CA SER A 360 -17.30 -0.33 -25.19
C SER A 360 -18.49 -0.40 -24.22
N ILE A 361 -18.31 -1.02 -23.05
CA ILE A 361 -19.33 -1.05 -21.99
C ILE A 361 -19.74 0.37 -21.58
N THR A 362 -18.78 1.27 -21.36
CA THR A 362 -19.06 2.67 -21.00
C THR A 362 -19.84 3.38 -22.10
N ARG A 363 -19.45 3.22 -23.37
CA ARG A 363 -20.16 3.83 -24.52
C ARG A 363 -21.62 3.40 -24.59
N VAL A 364 -21.90 2.09 -24.49
CA VAL A 364 -23.28 1.57 -24.52
C VAL A 364 -24.07 2.02 -23.29
N THR A 365 -23.44 2.06 -22.12
CA THR A 365 -24.07 2.55 -20.88
C THR A 365 -24.48 4.02 -21.00
N VAL A 366 -23.63 4.88 -21.56
CA VAL A 366 -23.93 6.30 -21.80
C VAL A 366 -25.09 6.44 -22.80
N LYS A 367 -25.07 5.69 -23.90
CA LYS A 367 -26.19 5.66 -24.86
C LYS A 367 -27.50 5.27 -24.18
N LEU A 368 -27.50 4.22 -23.36
CA LEU A 368 -28.67 3.80 -22.58
C LEU A 368 -29.15 4.89 -21.63
N TRP A 369 -28.24 5.57 -20.93
CA TRP A 369 -28.60 6.66 -20.02
C TRP A 369 -29.30 7.82 -20.74
N HIS A 370 -28.77 8.26 -21.89
CA HIS A 370 -29.40 9.30 -22.70
C HIS A 370 -30.79 8.89 -23.22
N ASN A 371 -30.91 7.64 -23.72
CA ASN A 371 -32.18 7.13 -24.24
C ASN A 371 -33.26 6.98 -23.13
N SER A 372 -32.86 6.58 -21.92
CA SER A 372 -33.74 6.53 -20.76
C SER A 372 -34.29 7.91 -20.38
N ARG A 373 -33.49 8.98 -20.51
CA ARG A 373 -33.97 10.36 -20.28
C ARG A 373 -34.96 10.82 -21.34
N SER A 374 -34.87 10.30 -22.57
CA SER A 374 -35.81 10.59 -23.65
C SER A 374 -37.03 9.67 -23.70
N GLY A 375 -37.24 8.80 -22.70
CA GLY A 375 -38.35 7.83 -22.66
C GLY A 375 -38.27 6.71 -23.71
N LYS A 376 -37.17 6.60 -24.45
CA LYS A 376 -36.98 5.60 -25.51
C LYS A 376 -36.23 4.40 -24.96
N LEU A 377 -36.95 3.38 -24.47
CA LEU A 377 -36.31 2.12 -24.08
C LEU A 377 -35.84 1.38 -25.34
N ARG A 378 -34.53 1.11 -25.44
CA ARG A 378 -33.93 0.31 -26.51
C ARG A 378 -33.49 -1.06 -25.98
N PRO A 379 -34.27 -2.13 -26.15
CA PRO A 379 -33.93 -3.46 -25.66
C PRO A 379 -32.63 -4.00 -26.27
N GLU A 380 -32.30 -3.60 -27.50
CA GLU A 380 -31.10 -4.02 -28.23
C GLU A 380 -29.83 -3.54 -27.54
N LEU A 381 -29.81 -2.28 -27.06
CA LEU A 381 -28.67 -1.74 -26.31
C LEU A 381 -28.51 -2.42 -24.95
N LYS A 382 -29.61 -2.87 -24.31
CA LYS A 382 -29.54 -3.64 -23.07
C LYS A 382 -28.95 -5.03 -23.32
N PHE A 383 -29.35 -5.67 -24.41
CA PHE A 383 -28.81 -6.95 -24.84
C PHE A 383 -27.31 -6.84 -25.15
N GLU A 384 -26.91 -5.87 -25.98
CA GLU A 384 -25.51 -5.57 -26.31
C GLU A 384 -24.67 -5.31 -25.05
N LEU A 385 -25.19 -4.53 -24.09
CA LEU A 385 -24.52 -4.29 -22.81
C LEU A 385 -24.32 -5.59 -22.01
N GLY A 386 -25.29 -6.51 -22.05
CA GLY A 386 -25.22 -7.83 -21.43
C GLY A 386 -24.08 -8.66 -22.01
N GLU A 387 -24.04 -8.79 -23.34
CA GLU A 387 -22.98 -9.53 -24.05
C GLU A 387 -21.60 -8.94 -23.78
N LEU A 388 -21.45 -7.61 -23.87
CA LEU A 388 -20.19 -6.93 -23.59
C LEU A 388 -19.72 -7.16 -22.15
N LYS A 389 -20.62 -7.14 -21.17
CA LYS A 389 -20.28 -7.40 -19.77
C LYS A 389 -19.86 -8.86 -19.55
N GLN A 390 -20.54 -9.82 -20.19
CA GLN A 390 -20.18 -11.24 -20.11
C GLN A 390 -18.80 -11.48 -20.74
N ALA A 391 -18.58 -10.99 -21.97
CA ALA A 391 -17.29 -11.09 -22.65
C ALA A 391 -16.16 -10.42 -21.84
N HIS A 392 -16.42 -9.26 -21.22
CA HIS A 392 -15.47 -8.58 -20.36
C HIS A 392 -15.13 -9.39 -19.11
N ALA A 393 -16.14 -9.96 -18.43
CA ALA A 393 -15.92 -10.78 -17.24
C ALA A 393 -15.08 -12.03 -17.55
N LEU A 394 -15.41 -12.73 -18.64
CA LEU A 394 -14.67 -13.89 -19.13
C LEU A 394 -13.21 -13.52 -19.47
N GLY A 395 -13.00 -12.49 -20.28
CA GLY A 395 -11.66 -12.04 -20.67
C GLY A 395 -10.82 -11.59 -19.47
N CYS A 396 -11.41 -10.89 -18.50
CA CYS A 396 -10.72 -10.52 -17.26
C CYS A 396 -10.27 -11.76 -16.47
N LEU A 397 -11.11 -12.78 -16.39
CA LEU A 397 -10.80 -14.01 -15.66
C LEU A 397 -9.68 -14.80 -16.35
N GLN A 398 -9.72 -14.91 -17.68
CA GLN A 398 -8.65 -15.53 -18.47
C GLN A 398 -7.31 -14.79 -18.28
N ALA A 399 -7.31 -13.45 -18.35
CA ALA A 399 -6.12 -12.64 -18.12
C ALA A 399 -5.54 -12.85 -16.71
N ARG A 400 -6.40 -12.90 -15.69
CA ARG A 400 -6.03 -13.19 -14.30
C ARG A 400 -5.37 -14.55 -14.13
N VAL A 401 -5.98 -15.61 -14.69
CA VAL A 401 -5.42 -16.97 -14.65
C VAL A 401 -4.04 -17.01 -15.31
N ARG A 402 -3.90 -16.42 -16.51
CA ARG A 402 -2.61 -16.35 -17.23
C ARG A 402 -1.54 -15.65 -16.40
N LEU A 403 -1.86 -14.49 -15.82
CA LEU A 403 -0.94 -13.72 -15.00
C LEU A 403 -0.53 -14.47 -13.73
N LEU A 404 -1.48 -15.11 -13.05
CA LEU A 404 -1.21 -15.88 -11.84
C LEU A 404 -0.33 -17.10 -12.12
N ARG A 405 -0.57 -17.81 -13.22
CA ARG A 405 0.32 -18.90 -13.69
C ARG A 405 1.75 -18.39 -13.90
N LYS A 406 1.91 -17.23 -14.55
CA LYS A 406 3.24 -16.60 -14.76
C LYS A 406 3.93 -16.30 -13.43
N ASP A 407 3.22 -15.69 -12.48
CA ASP A 407 3.78 -15.32 -11.17
C ASP A 407 4.13 -16.56 -10.32
N ILE A 408 3.31 -17.62 -10.37
CA ILE A 408 3.62 -18.90 -9.72
C ILE A 408 4.92 -19.49 -10.29
N ARG A 409 5.07 -19.52 -11.62
CA ARG A 409 6.30 -20.05 -12.25
C ARG A 409 7.52 -19.22 -11.88
N ALA A 410 7.39 -17.90 -11.81
CA ALA A 410 8.50 -17.03 -11.40
C ALA A 410 8.94 -17.36 -9.97
N LEU A 411 7.99 -17.47 -9.03
CA LEU A 411 8.30 -17.80 -7.64
C LEU A 411 8.92 -19.20 -7.47
N LEU A 412 8.43 -20.20 -8.22
CA LEU A 412 9.01 -21.55 -8.20
C LEU A 412 10.43 -21.60 -8.78
N ARG A 413 10.79 -20.70 -9.70
CA ARG A 413 12.16 -20.60 -10.25
C ARG A 413 13.14 -19.93 -9.30
N GLU A 414 12.66 -19.03 -8.44
CA GLU A 414 13.48 -18.37 -7.44
C GLU A 414 13.80 -19.28 -6.25
N ASP A 415 12.93 -20.25 -5.96
CA ASP A 415 13.11 -21.20 -4.86
C ASP A 415 13.97 -22.40 -5.25
N ASN A 416 15.30 -22.27 -5.19
CA ASN A 416 16.21 -23.39 -5.46
C ASN A 416 16.29 -24.42 -4.32
N SER A 417 15.55 -24.24 -3.22
CA SER A 417 15.76 -25.04 -2.00
C SER A 417 15.12 -26.44 -2.05
N ASP A 418 14.08 -26.64 -2.86
CA ASP A 418 13.40 -27.94 -3.01
C ASP A 418 13.06 -28.24 -4.48
N LYS A 419 14.09 -28.65 -5.24
CA LYS A 419 13.96 -28.98 -6.67
C LYS A 419 12.88 -30.04 -6.92
N ARG A 420 12.74 -31.04 -6.02
CA ARG A 420 11.74 -32.12 -6.18
C ARG A 420 10.31 -31.59 -6.04
N PHE A 421 10.06 -30.75 -5.04
CA PHE A 421 8.75 -30.12 -4.89
C PHE A 421 8.42 -29.22 -6.08
N ASN A 422 9.40 -28.45 -6.58
CA ASN A 422 9.19 -27.57 -7.72
C ASN A 422 8.91 -28.32 -9.03
N ASP A 423 9.64 -29.41 -9.29
CA ASP A 423 9.41 -30.24 -10.46
C ASP A 423 8.02 -30.89 -10.42
N ALA A 424 7.59 -31.39 -9.25
CA ALA A 424 6.24 -31.91 -9.06
C ALA A 424 5.17 -30.82 -9.20
N ALA A 425 5.39 -29.62 -8.67
CA ALA A 425 4.48 -28.49 -8.80
C ALA A 425 4.38 -27.98 -10.25
N LEU A 426 5.49 -27.95 -10.98
CA LEU A 426 5.54 -27.61 -12.40
C LEU A 426 4.84 -28.68 -13.24
N LYS A 427 5.04 -29.96 -12.92
CA LYS A 427 4.35 -31.08 -13.56
C LYS A 427 2.84 -30.99 -13.35
N LEU A 428 2.39 -30.79 -12.10
CA LEU A 428 0.98 -30.55 -11.79
C LEU A 428 0.45 -29.34 -12.56
N MET A 429 1.18 -28.22 -12.60
CA MET A 429 0.75 -27.06 -13.39
C MET A 429 0.65 -27.35 -14.88
N THR A 430 1.54 -28.20 -15.42
CA THR A 430 1.54 -28.61 -16.83
C THR A 430 0.37 -29.56 -17.13
N GLU A 431 0.10 -30.54 -16.27
CA GLU A 431 -1.07 -31.42 -16.37
C GLU A 431 -2.39 -30.63 -16.26
N TYR A 432 -2.43 -29.63 -15.37
CA TYR A 432 -3.55 -28.68 -15.27
C TYR A 432 -3.70 -27.75 -16.48
N ILE A 433 -2.68 -27.65 -17.34
CA ILE A 433 -2.74 -26.90 -18.61
C ILE A 433 -3.17 -27.84 -19.74
N SER A 434 -2.69 -29.09 -19.74
CA SER A 434 -2.97 -30.06 -20.79
C SER A 434 -4.39 -30.61 -20.77
N MET A 435 -5.10 -30.57 -19.64
CA MET A 435 -6.53 -30.94 -19.57
C MET A 435 -7.49 -29.90 -20.20
N GLU A 436 -6.98 -28.83 -20.82
CA GLU A 436 -7.77 -27.71 -21.35
C GLU A 436 -7.53 -27.39 -22.84
N LEU A 437 -6.67 -28.14 -23.53
CA LEU A 437 -6.63 -28.22 -24.99
C LEU A 437 -7.30 -29.51 -25.42
#